data_AF-A0A0K8RPX1-F1
#
_entry.id   AF-A0A0K8RPX1-F1
#
_cell.length_a   1.000
_cell.length_b   1.000
_cell.length_c   1.000
_cell.angle_alpha   90.00
_cell.angle_beta   90.00
_cell.angle_gamma   90.00
#
_symmetry.space_group_name_H-M   'P 1'
#
loop_
_entity.id
_entity.type
_entity.pdbx_description
1 polymer ?
#
loop_
_entity_poly.entity_id
_entity_poly.type
_entity_poly.pdbx_seq_one_letter_code
_entity_poly.pdbx_strand_id
1 'polypeptide(L)'
;TVDVRKVVNLPKFNVPAHIKSQEKRLIVVLEKANLESIKVGKAFELLNCDDHIQQMRKFKKDPAFCRPDITHQCLLMLFDSPLNRAGLLQVYIHTEKNVLIEINPQTRIPRTFKRFSGLMVQLLHKLCIRAGSGSVKLLKVIKNPVTDWLPVGCKKVMMSLHAEKLVRPRDLVPETNEPITVVVGAMAHGSVNPDYVEDSFSISQYPLSAALTCSKLCSAFEEAWGVH
;
A
#
# COMPACT_ATOMS: atom_id res chain seq x y z
N THR A 1 -38.38 17.99 -22.81
CA THR A 1 -37.38 18.92 -22.25
C THR A 1 -36.88 18.35 -20.95
N VAL A 2 -35.76 17.62 -20.99
CA VAL A 2 -35.16 16.95 -19.82
C VAL A 2 -34.14 17.91 -19.22
N ASP A 3 -34.33 18.24 -17.95
CA ASP A 3 -33.56 19.27 -17.24
C ASP A 3 -32.18 18.73 -16.83
N VAL A 4 -31.15 19.23 -17.51
CA VAL A 4 -29.74 18.78 -17.40
C VAL A 4 -29.03 19.56 -16.28
N ARG A 5 -29.55 19.54 -15.04
CA ARG A 5 -28.85 20.16 -13.88
C ARG A 5 -29.15 19.46 -12.55
N LYS A 6 -28.83 18.16 -12.45
CA LYS A 6 -28.41 17.58 -11.16
C LYS A 6 -26.90 17.41 -11.19
N VAL A 7 -26.19 18.50 -10.92
CA VAL A 7 -24.76 18.44 -10.58
C VAL A 7 -24.70 17.69 -9.25
N VAL A 8 -24.34 16.41 -9.31
CA VAL A 8 -23.98 15.62 -8.14
C VAL A 8 -22.82 16.36 -7.49
N ASN A 9 -23.07 16.98 -6.33
CA ASN A 9 -22.02 17.54 -5.48
C ASN A 9 -21.17 16.38 -4.96
N LEU A 10 -20.21 15.94 -5.78
CA LEU A 10 -19.10 15.13 -5.30
C LEU A 10 -18.42 15.93 -4.19
N PRO A 11 -18.22 15.37 -2.99
CA PRO A 11 -17.49 16.07 -1.95
C PRO A 11 -16.15 16.51 -2.53
N LYS A 12 -15.88 17.82 -2.47
CA LYS A 12 -14.53 18.34 -2.68
C LYS A 12 -13.62 17.46 -1.82
N PHE A 13 -12.52 16.96 -2.36
CA PHE A 13 -11.48 16.25 -1.62
C PHE A 13 -10.88 17.21 -0.57
N ASN A 14 -11.66 17.55 0.48
CA ASN A 14 -11.12 17.93 1.75
C ASN A 14 -10.22 16.77 2.11
N VAL A 15 -8.94 17.07 2.29
CA VAL A 15 -8.00 16.16 2.96
C VAL A 15 -8.79 15.62 4.16
N PRO A 16 -9.15 14.32 4.21
CA PRO A 16 -9.86 13.85 5.38
C PRO A 16 -8.96 14.15 6.56
N ALA A 17 -9.52 14.60 7.67
CA ALA A 17 -8.79 14.67 8.91
C ALA A 17 -8.56 13.23 9.42
N HIS A 18 -7.92 12.36 8.62
CA HIS A 18 -7.67 10.93 8.90
C HIS A 18 -6.71 10.70 10.09
N ILE A 19 -6.52 11.74 10.90
CA ILE A 19 -5.88 11.74 12.22
C ILE A 19 -6.96 12.06 13.29
N LYS A 20 -8.21 11.63 13.11
CA LYS A 20 -9.12 11.41 14.24
C LYS A 20 -8.96 9.95 14.64
N SER A 21 -8.54 9.72 15.89
CA SER A 21 -7.77 8.54 16.25
C SER A 21 -8.52 7.21 16.27
N GLN A 22 -9.81 7.15 15.86
CA GLN A 22 -10.64 5.94 15.97
C GLN A 22 -11.67 5.77 14.83
N GLU A 23 -11.59 6.54 13.75
CA GLU A 23 -12.59 6.41 12.68
C GLU A 23 -12.36 5.15 11.83
N LYS A 24 -13.47 4.48 11.48
CA LYS A 24 -13.56 3.31 10.61
C LYS A 24 -12.76 3.52 9.33
N ARG A 25 -11.75 2.68 9.11
CA ARG A 25 -10.97 2.63 7.87
C ARG A 25 -10.15 1.36 7.78
N LEU A 26 -9.82 0.98 6.55
CA LEU A 26 -8.89 -0.09 6.25
C LEU A 26 -7.49 0.51 6.17
N ILE A 27 -6.57 0.00 6.98
CA ILE A 27 -5.16 0.37 6.92
C ILE A 27 -4.40 -0.80 6.30
N VAL A 28 -3.81 -0.61 5.13
CA VAL A 28 -3.00 -1.63 4.47
C VAL A 28 -1.52 -1.32 4.67
N VAL A 29 -0.77 -2.29 5.20
CA VAL A 29 0.69 -2.23 5.29
C VAL A 29 1.27 -3.20 4.26
N LEU A 30 1.92 -2.65 3.24
CA LEU A 30 2.69 -3.42 2.26
C LEU A 30 4.06 -3.72 2.85
N GLU A 31 4.25 -4.95 3.32
CA GLU A 31 5.40 -5.36 4.12
C GLU A 31 6.44 -6.10 3.29
N LYS A 32 7.74 -5.94 3.61
CA LYS A 32 8.88 -6.41 2.82
C LYS A 32 8.87 -5.95 1.36
N ALA A 33 8.44 -4.72 1.11
CA ALA A 33 8.46 -4.14 -0.23
C ALA A 33 9.89 -3.99 -0.77
N ASN A 34 10.16 -4.50 -1.97
CA ASN A 34 11.45 -4.34 -2.62
C ASN A 34 11.55 -2.97 -3.30
N LEU A 35 11.95 -1.94 -2.55
CA LEU A 35 12.18 -0.57 -3.05
C LEU A 35 13.57 -0.10 -2.62
N GLU A 36 14.54 -0.21 -3.52
CA GLU A 36 15.93 0.17 -3.25
C GLU A 36 16.49 1.00 -4.41
N SER A 37 17.12 2.14 -4.09
CA SER A 37 17.81 2.96 -5.08
C SER A 37 19.26 2.50 -5.24
N ILE A 38 19.70 2.30 -6.49
CA ILE A 38 21.08 1.97 -6.83
C ILE A 38 21.67 3.03 -7.77
N LYS A 39 22.99 3.16 -7.75
CA LYS A 39 23.72 4.05 -8.67
C LYS A 39 24.10 3.30 -9.94
N VAL A 40 23.64 3.81 -11.08
CA VAL A 40 23.96 3.28 -12.42
C VAL A 40 24.64 4.38 -13.21
N GLY A 41 25.96 4.26 -13.37
CA GLY A 41 26.78 5.31 -13.96
C GLY A 41 26.69 6.63 -13.17
N LYS A 42 26.10 7.65 -13.80
CA LYS A 42 25.89 8.99 -13.19
C LYS A 42 24.48 9.18 -12.60
N ALA A 43 23.54 8.26 -12.85
CA ALA A 43 22.16 8.36 -12.42
C ALA A 43 21.85 7.41 -11.25
N PHE A 44 20.73 7.68 -10.58
CA PHE A 44 20.14 6.77 -9.60
C PHE A 44 18.88 6.16 -10.18
N GLU A 45 18.74 4.85 -10.04
CA GLU A 45 17.64 4.06 -10.57
C GLU A 45 17.06 3.17 -9.48
N LEU A 46 15.80 2.74 -9.64
CA LEU A 46 15.17 1.81 -8.73
C LEU A 46 15.56 0.39 -9.15
N LEU A 47 16.18 -0.35 -8.25
CA LEU A 47 16.65 -1.72 -8.50
C LEU A 47 15.47 -2.60 -8.93
N ASN A 48 15.62 -3.27 -10.08
CA ASN A 48 14.63 -4.18 -10.63
C ASN A 48 15.31 -5.30 -11.41
N CYS A 49 14.63 -6.44 -11.56
CA CYS A 49 15.18 -7.66 -12.14
C CYS A 49 15.54 -7.56 -13.63
N ASP A 50 14.87 -6.69 -14.39
CA ASP A 50 14.99 -6.63 -15.85
C ASP A 50 16.14 -5.71 -16.30
N ASP A 51 16.24 -4.51 -15.72
CA ASP A 51 17.20 -3.49 -16.14
C ASP A 51 18.59 -3.66 -15.49
N HIS A 52 18.68 -4.36 -14.35
CA HIS A 52 19.84 -4.28 -13.45
C HIS A 52 20.58 -5.62 -13.21
N ILE A 53 20.45 -6.59 -14.14
CA ILE A 53 21.06 -7.93 -14.04
C ILE A 53 22.56 -7.86 -13.74
N GLN A 54 23.29 -6.96 -14.39
CA GLN A 54 24.74 -6.86 -14.22
C GLN A 54 25.12 -6.34 -12.82
N GLN A 55 24.39 -5.36 -12.30
CA GLN A 55 24.58 -4.77 -10.98
C GLN A 55 24.26 -5.80 -9.90
N MET A 56 23.18 -6.57 -10.06
CA MET A 56 22.82 -7.63 -9.14
C MET A 56 23.90 -8.72 -9.05
N ARG A 57 24.48 -9.13 -10.18
CA ARG A 57 25.63 -10.06 -10.20
C ARG A 57 26.84 -9.53 -9.44
N LYS A 58 27.15 -8.23 -9.58
CA LYS A 58 28.26 -7.59 -8.85
C LYS A 58 28.04 -7.58 -7.35
N PHE A 59 26.81 -7.29 -6.91
CA PHE A 59 26.45 -7.24 -5.49
C PHE A 59 25.97 -8.58 -4.91
N LYS A 60 26.10 -9.68 -5.67
CA LYS A 60 25.62 -11.03 -5.31
C LYS A 60 24.16 -11.04 -4.83
N LYS A 61 23.32 -10.20 -5.43
CA LYS A 61 21.87 -10.21 -5.21
C LYS A 61 21.19 -11.15 -6.18
N ASP A 62 20.17 -11.84 -5.68
CA ASP A 62 19.34 -12.69 -6.50
C ASP A 62 18.27 -11.84 -7.24
N PRO A 63 18.25 -11.84 -8.59
CA PRO A 63 17.24 -11.15 -9.38
C PRO A 63 15.80 -11.52 -9.03
N ALA A 64 15.54 -12.74 -8.56
CA ALA A 64 14.20 -13.20 -8.21
C ALA A 64 13.55 -12.32 -7.12
N PHE A 65 14.34 -11.67 -6.27
CA PHE A 65 13.84 -10.83 -5.17
C PHE A 65 13.76 -9.34 -5.52
N CYS A 66 14.33 -8.92 -6.65
CA CYS A 66 14.39 -7.51 -7.04
C CYS A 66 13.13 -7.09 -7.83
N ARG A 67 11.97 -7.11 -7.15
CA ARG A 67 10.63 -7.01 -7.77
C ARG A 67 9.81 -5.81 -7.27
N PRO A 68 10.25 -4.56 -7.52
CA PRO A 68 9.49 -3.35 -7.17
C PRO A 68 8.13 -3.24 -7.90
N ASP A 69 7.95 -3.94 -9.01
CA ASP A 69 6.71 -4.00 -9.78
C ASP A 69 5.55 -4.58 -8.97
N ILE A 70 5.81 -5.48 -8.02
CA ILE A 70 4.79 -6.03 -7.12
C ILE A 70 4.18 -4.92 -6.28
N THR A 71 5.02 -4.07 -5.67
CA THR A 71 4.56 -2.93 -4.88
C THR A 71 3.81 -1.94 -5.77
N HIS A 72 4.33 -1.67 -6.98
CA HIS A 72 3.67 -0.80 -7.95
C HIS A 72 2.24 -1.26 -8.25
N GLN A 73 2.05 -2.53 -8.59
CA GLN A 73 0.73 -3.11 -8.89
C GLN A 73 -0.21 -3.08 -7.67
N CYS A 74 0.29 -3.37 -6.46
CA CYS A 74 -0.50 -3.27 -5.23
C CYS A 74 -1.03 -1.85 -5.04
N LEU A 75 -0.16 -0.85 -5.19
CA LEU A 75 -0.54 0.55 -5.06
C LEU A 75 -1.55 0.97 -6.13
N LEU A 76 -1.44 0.46 -7.37
CA LEU A 76 -2.45 0.73 -8.39
C LEU A 76 -3.82 0.17 -7.99
N MET A 77 -3.90 -1.05 -7.45
CA MET A 77 -5.16 -1.63 -6.98
C MET A 77 -5.74 -0.89 -5.79
N LEU A 78 -4.90 -0.56 -4.81
CA LEU A 78 -5.30 0.16 -3.60
C LEU A 78 -5.82 1.57 -3.92
N PHE A 79 -5.08 2.36 -4.70
CA PHE A 79 -5.43 3.77 -4.93
C PHE A 79 -6.55 3.98 -5.95
N ASP A 80 -6.83 2.98 -6.79
CA ASP A 80 -7.98 3.00 -7.71
C ASP A 80 -9.29 2.59 -7.08
N SER A 81 -9.23 1.91 -5.94
CA SER A 81 -10.39 1.41 -5.21
C SER A 81 -11.40 2.54 -4.91
N PRO A 82 -12.71 2.29 -5.08
CA PRO A 82 -13.76 3.13 -4.50
C PRO A 82 -13.51 3.43 -3.02
N LEU A 83 -12.96 2.47 -2.26
CA LEU A 83 -12.61 2.64 -0.85
C LEU A 83 -11.66 3.81 -0.59
N ASN A 84 -10.61 3.96 -1.41
CA ASN A 84 -9.68 5.08 -1.33
C ASN A 84 -10.37 6.40 -1.67
N ARG A 85 -11.23 6.42 -2.69
CA ARG A 85 -11.98 7.62 -3.08
C ARG A 85 -12.99 8.05 -2.01
N ALA A 86 -13.52 7.10 -1.25
CA ALA A 86 -14.38 7.34 -0.10
C ALA A 86 -13.62 7.84 1.15
N GLY A 87 -12.28 7.86 1.12
CA GLY A 87 -11.44 8.28 2.24
C GLY A 87 -11.33 7.25 3.36
N LEU A 88 -11.68 5.99 3.09
CA LEU A 88 -11.71 4.89 4.05
C LEU A 88 -10.50 3.95 3.93
N LEU A 89 -9.48 4.35 3.16
CA LEU A 89 -8.23 3.61 2.98
C LEU A 89 -7.02 4.44 3.44
N GLN A 90 -6.11 3.80 4.15
CA GLN A 90 -4.80 4.33 4.48
C GLN A 90 -3.74 3.30 4.09
N VAL A 91 -2.64 3.74 3.48
CA VAL A 91 -1.61 2.83 2.96
C VAL A 91 -0.23 3.21 3.50
N TYR A 92 0.46 2.21 4.03
CA TYR A 92 1.87 2.27 4.38
C TYR A 92 2.67 1.28 3.54
N ILE A 93 3.92 1.61 3.26
CA ILE A 93 4.90 0.68 2.70
C ILE A 93 6.02 0.52 3.71
N HIS A 94 6.32 -0.70 4.08
CA HIS A 94 7.52 -1.04 4.84
C HIS A 94 8.45 -1.87 3.95
N THR A 95 9.61 -1.28 3.63
CA THR A 95 10.54 -1.88 2.68
C THR A 95 11.41 -2.95 3.35
N GLU A 96 11.97 -3.85 2.53
CA GLU A 96 12.96 -4.84 2.98
C GLU A 96 14.21 -4.18 3.62
N LYS A 97 14.50 -2.92 3.29
CA LYS A 97 15.59 -2.12 3.88
C LYS A 97 15.13 -1.30 5.10
N ASN A 98 14.04 -1.68 5.75
CA ASN A 98 13.51 -1.05 6.98
C ASN A 98 13.16 0.44 6.80
N VAL A 99 12.71 0.84 5.60
CA VAL A 99 12.20 2.20 5.35
C VAL A 99 10.68 2.16 5.41
N LEU A 100 10.09 2.98 6.27
CA LEU A 100 8.64 3.12 6.38
C LEU A 100 8.17 4.36 5.62
N ILE A 101 7.18 4.18 4.76
CA ILE A 101 6.63 5.19 3.87
C ILE A 101 5.13 5.32 4.13
N GLU A 102 4.69 6.54 4.42
CA GLU A 102 3.29 6.93 4.45
C GLU A 102 2.89 7.51 3.09
N ILE A 103 1.73 7.10 2.57
CA ILE A 103 1.17 7.61 1.32
C ILE A 103 -0.14 8.33 1.62
N ASN A 104 -0.21 9.59 1.20
CA ASN A 104 -1.43 10.37 1.28
C ASN A 104 -2.48 9.80 0.30
N PRO A 105 -3.75 9.61 0.72
CA PRO A 105 -4.83 9.11 -0.13
C PRO A 105 -5.05 9.88 -1.45
N GLN A 106 -4.67 11.16 -1.50
CA GLN A 106 -4.76 12.00 -2.70
C GLN A 106 -3.68 11.72 -3.74
N THR A 107 -2.70 10.87 -3.41
CA THR A 107 -1.57 10.55 -4.30
C THR A 107 -2.05 9.82 -5.53
N ARG A 108 -1.74 10.36 -6.71
CA ARG A 108 -1.93 9.66 -7.98
C ARG A 108 -0.69 8.83 -8.29
N ILE A 109 -0.81 7.52 -8.08
CA ILE A 109 0.27 6.58 -8.39
C ILE A 109 0.52 6.55 -9.91
N PRO A 110 1.76 6.75 -10.39
CA PRO A 110 2.06 6.69 -11.82
C PRO A 110 1.69 5.33 -12.42
N ARG A 111 1.01 5.32 -13.56
CA ARG A 111 0.57 4.07 -14.22
C ARG A 111 1.68 3.28 -14.89
N THR A 112 2.70 3.97 -15.40
CA THR A 112 3.85 3.31 -16.02
C THR A 112 4.93 3.05 -14.98
N PHE A 113 5.49 1.84 -15.00
CA PHE A 113 6.53 1.44 -14.06
C PHE A 113 7.73 2.40 -14.09
N LYS A 114 8.20 2.83 -15.27
CA LYS A 114 9.31 3.79 -15.41
C LYS A 114 9.09 5.10 -14.63
N ARG A 115 7.86 5.65 -14.64
CA ARG A 115 7.53 6.88 -13.87
C ARG A 115 7.42 6.59 -12.38
N PHE A 116 6.86 5.44 -12.00
CA PHE A 116 6.83 4.98 -10.61
C PHE A 116 8.24 4.83 -10.05
N SER A 117 9.15 4.18 -10.78
CA SER A 117 10.55 4.00 -10.39
C SER A 117 11.25 5.34 -10.13
N GLY A 118 11.10 6.31 -11.05
CA GLY A 118 11.64 7.65 -10.85
C GLY A 118 11.08 8.37 -9.61
N LEU A 119 9.77 8.23 -9.36
CA LEU A 119 9.12 8.78 -8.17
C LEU A 119 9.65 8.15 -6.87
N MET A 120 9.84 6.83 -6.84
CA MET A 120 10.39 6.12 -5.66
C MET A 120 11.84 6.48 -5.40
N VAL A 121 12.68 6.59 -6.44
CA VAL A 121 14.07 7.07 -6.29
C VAL A 121 14.08 8.47 -5.69
N GLN A 122 13.25 9.38 -6.23
CA GLN A 122 13.14 10.73 -5.70
C GLN A 122 12.68 10.74 -4.23
N LEU A 123 11.71 9.89 -3.87
CA LEU A 123 11.21 9.77 -2.50
C LEU A 123 12.31 9.28 -1.55
N LEU A 124 13.05 8.23 -1.92
CA LEU A 124 14.10 7.67 -1.08
C LEU A 124 15.25 8.67 -0.85
N HIS A 125 15.52 9.55 -1.81
CA HIS A 125 16.57 10.56 -1.71
C HIS A 125 16.13 11.82 -0.95
N LYS A 126 14.89 12.29 -1.19
CA LYS A 126 14.38 13.54 -0.61
C LYS A 126 13.57 13.33 0.67
N LEU A 127 13.29 12.07 1.03
CA LEU A 127 12.45 11.63 2.16
C LEU A 127 10.99 12.11 2.11
N CYS A 128 10.61 12.95 1.13
CA CYS A 128 9.22 13.33 0.88
C CYS A 128 9.01 13.79 -0.56
N ILE A 129 7.77 13.65 -1.03
CA ILE A 129 7.27 14.18 -2.29
C ILE A 129 6.11 15.11 -1.99
N ARG A 130 6.08 16.30 -2.60
CA ARG A 130 5.02 17.29 -2.45
C ARG A 130 4.21 17.42 -3.74
N ALA A 131 2.96 17.85 -3.60
CA ALA A 131 2.17 18.25 -4.76
C ALA A 131 2.84 19.44 -5.47
N GLY A 132 2.82 19.47 -6.81
CA GLY A 132 3.55 20.49 -7.59
C GLY A 132 3.11 21.93 -7.31
N SER A 133 1.89 22.14 -6.82
CA SER A 133 1.29 23.45 -6.54
C SER A 133 1.01 23.71 -5.05
N GLY A 134 1.47 22.86 -4.13
CA GLY A 134 1.06 22.95 -2.72
C GLY A 134 2.07 22.46 -1.69
N SER A 135 1.83 22.81 -0.43
CA SER A 135 2.63 22.36 0.73
C SER A 135 2.35 20.91 1.14
N VAL A 136 1.29 20.30 0.61
CA VAL A 136 0.83 18.95 0.93
C VAL A 136 1.89 17.92 0.53
N LYS A 137 2.33 17.11 1.51
CA LYS A 137 3.20 15.96 1.29
C LYS A 137 2.34 14.78 0.83
N LEU A 138 2.62 14.28 -0.36
CA LEU A 138 1.94 13.15 -0.98
C LEU A 138 2.55 11.82 -0.54
N LEU A 139 3.88 11.73 -0.53
CA LEU A 139 4.61 10.59 0.00
C LEU A 139 5.63 11.09 1.02
N LYS A 140 5.82 10.34 2.10
CA LYS A 140 6.74 10.72 3.16
C LYS A 140 7.37 9.49 3.79
N VAL A 141 8.70 9.51 3.91
CA VAL A 141 9.43 8.58 4.78
C VAL A 141 9.20 8.99 6.23
N ILE A 142 8.75 8.05 7.04
CA ILE A 142 8.41 8.23 8.45
C ILE A 142 9.26 7.30 9.32
N LYS A 143 9.26 7.53 10.63
CA LYS A 143 10.06 6.74 11.59
C LYS A 143 9.37 5.41 11.87
N ASN A 144 10.16 4.36 12.06
CA ASN A 144 9.70 3.09 12.62
C ASN A 144 9.48 3.19 14.14
N PRO A 145 8.67 2.29 14.73
CA PRO A 145 7.88 1.24 14.09
C PRO A 145 6.57 1.74 13.45
N VAL A 146 5.96 0.93 12.57
CA VAL A 146 4.66 1.29 11.95
C VAL A 146 3.53 1.45 12.98
N THR A 147 3.61 0.72 14.10
CA THR A 147 2.64 0.75 15.19
C THR A 147 2.43 2.13 15.79
N ASP A 148 3.46 2.99 15.79
CA ASP A 148 3.37 4.37 16.29
C ASP A 148 2.43 5.26 15.46
N TRP A 149 2.12 4.81 14.24
CA TRP A 149 1.25 5.51 13.28
C TRP A 149 -0.12 4.87 13.14
N LEU A 150 -0.35 3.73 13.81
CA LEU A 150 -1.63 3.02 13.81
C LEU A 150 -2.52 3.53 14.96
N PRO A 151 -3.86 3.48 14.81
CA PRO A 151 -4.79 3.79 15.89
C PRO A 151 -4.59 2.89 17.12
N VAL A 152 -4.80 3.47 18.30
CA VAL A 152 -4.75 2.73 19.57
C VAL A 152 -5.85 1.68 19.58
N GLY A 153 -5.52 0.44 19.94
CA GLY A 153 -6.48 -0.68 19.96
C GLY A 153 -6.87 -1.21 18.58
N CYS A 154 -6.29 -0.70 17.49
CA CYS A 154 -6.55 -1.20 16.14
C CYS A 154 -6.16 -2.67 16.02
N LYS A 155 -7.09 -3.53 15.58
CA LYS A 155 -6.79 -4.93 15.30
C LYS A 155 -5.77 -5.03 14.16
N LYS A 156 -4.74 -5.86 14.34
CA LYS A 156 -3.63 -6.01 13.37
C LYS A 156 -3.57 -7.45 12.89
N VAL A 157 -3.97 -7.68 11.64
CA VAL A 157 -4.01 -9.02 11.03
C VAL A 157 -3.10 -9.09 9.82
N MET A 158 -2.67 -10.29 9.45
CA MET A 158 -1.81 -10.51 8.28
C MET A 158 -2.44 -11.50 7.30
N MET A 159 -2.28 -11.22 6.01
CA MET A 159 -2.63 -12.16 4.95
C MET A 159 -1.47 -13.13 4.68
N SER A 160 -1.75 -14.42 4.75
CA SER A 160 -0.79 -15.48 4.44
C SER A 160 -1.51 -16.67 3.83
N LEU A 161 -0.95 -17.24 2.76
CA LEU A 161 -1.46 -18.48 2.17
C LEU A 161 -1.39 -19.65 3.16
N HIS A 162 -0.36 -19.67 4.00
CA HIS A 162 -0.10 -20.75 4.96
C HIS A 162 -0.76 -20.52 6.33
N ALA A 163 -1.62 -19.51 6.45
CA ALA A 163 -2.39 -19.32 7.67
C ALA A 163 -3.40 -20.46 7.86
N GLU A 164 -3.55 -20.93 9.10
CA GLU A 164 -4.48 -22.01 9.44
C GLU A 164 -5.94 -21.64 9.19
N LYS A 165 -6.28 -20.35 9.38
CA LYS A 165 -7.64 -19.82 9.28
C LYS A 165 -7.92 -19.34 7.84
N LEU A 166 -8.64 -20.15 7.07
CA LEU A 166 -9.22 -19.75 5.78
C LEU A 166 -10.55 -19.01 6.02
N VAL A 167 -10.63 -17.76 5.60
CA VAL A 167 -11.80 -16.90 5.81
C VAL A 167 -12.23 -16.20 4.52
N ARG A 168 -13.48 -15.73 4.45
CA ARG A 168 -13.88 -14.83 3.37
C ARG A 168 -13.34 -13.44 3.70
N PRO A 169 -12.84 -12.66 2.71
CA PRO A 169 -12.39 -11.29 2.96
C PRO A 169 -13.40 -10.41 3.71
N ARG A 170 -14.71 -10.62 3.49
CA ARG A 170 -15.79 -9.90 4.17
C ARG A 170 -15.85 -10.18 5.67
N ASP A 171 -15.45 -11.37 6.11
CA ASP A 171 -15.44 -11.76 7.53
C ASP A 171 -14.29 -11.06 8.31
N LEU A 172 -13.36 -10.41 7.60
CA LEU A 172 -12.31 -9.59 8.21
C LEU A 172 -12.78 -8.16 8.56
N VAL A 173 -13.94 -7.75 8.04
CA VAL A 173 -14.45 -6.39 8.24
C VAL A 173 -15.02 -6.29 9.67
N PRO A 174 -14.57 -5.32 10.49
CA PRO A 174 -15.14 -5.12 11.82
C PRO A 174 -16.64 -4.82 11.76
N GLU A 175 -17.42 -5.42 12.66
CA GLU A 175 -18.84 -5.10 12.83
C GLU A 175 -19.04 -3.71 13.46
N THR A 176 -18.03 -3.23 14.19
CA THR A 176 -17.96 -1.90 14.79
C THR A 176 -17.35 -0.87 13.83
N ASN A 177 -17.46 0.41 14.17
CA ASN A 177 -16.82 1.50 13.42
C ASN A 177 -15.31 1.64 13.72
N GLU A 178 -14.65 0.56 14.13
CA GLU A 178 -13.23 0.56 14.47
C GLU A 178 -12.36 0.42 13.22
N PRO A 179 -11.15 0.99 13.23
CA PRO A 179 -10.17 0.75 12.19
C PRO A 179 -9.61 -0.67 12.28
N ILE A 180 -9.15 -1.20 11.15
CA ILE A 180 -8.41 -2.47 11.09
C ILE A 180 -7.16 -2.31 10.24
N THR A 181 -6.06 -2.90 10.70
CA THR A 181 -4.81 -2.98 9.96
C THR A 181 -4.65 -4.37 9.36
N VAL A 182 -4.46 -4.43 8.05
CA VAL A 182 -4.19 -5.65 7.30
C VAL A 182 -2.80 -5.57 6.67
N VAL A 183 -1.92 -6.49 7.05
CA VAL A 183 -0.57 -6.63 6.51
C VAL A 183 -0.59 -7.54 5.29
N VAL A 184 0.00 -7.08 4.19
CA VAL A 184 0.13 -7.83 2.93
C VAL A 184 1.59 -7.83 2.51
N GLY A 185 2.15 -9.02 2.25
CA GLY A 185 3.53 -9.13 1.77
C GLY A 185 3.68 -8.61 0.33
N ALA A 186 4.53 -7.61 0.13
CA ALA A 186 4.81 -7.00 -1.17
C ALA A 186 6.17 -7.46 -1.74
N MET A 187 6.42 -8.78 -1.67
CA MET A 187 7.66 -9.43 -2.09
C MET A 187 7.41 -10.54 -3.11
N ALA A 188 8.45 -10.97 -3.82
CA ALA A 188 8.35 -12.03 -4.82
C ALA A 188 8.23 -13.44 -4.20
N HIS A 189 9.05 -13.70 -3.18
CA HIS A 189 9.11 -14.98 -2.49
C HIS A 189 9.34 -14.78 -0.99
N GLY A 190 8.91 -15.76 -0.20
CA GLY A 190 9.07 -15.77 1.25
C GLY A 190 7.77 -15.48 2.00
N SER A 191 7.90 -15.33 3.31
CA SER A 191 6.79 -15.03 4.22
C SER A 191 7.04 -13.74 4.99
N VAL A 192 5.94 -13.09 5.38
CA VAL A 192 5.95 -12.01 6.35
C VAL A 192 5.63 -12.60 7.72
N ASN A 193 6.26 -12.09 8.77
CA ASN A 193 5.86 -12.37 10.15
C ASN A 193 6.26 -11.18 11.05
N PRO A 194 5.51 -10.06 11.01
CA PRO A 194 5.80 -8.91 11.84
C PRO A 194 5.38 -9.21 13.27
N ASP A 195 6.16 -8.75 14.23
CA ASP A 195 5.91 -8.93 15.67
C ASP A 195 4.63 -8.24 16.18
N TYR A 196 4.14 -7.22 15.47
CA TYR A 196 2.95 -6.46 15.83
C TYR A 196 1.62 -7.07 15.35
N VAL A 197 1.66 -8.20 14.65
CA VAL A 197 0.45 -8.88 14.13
C VAL A 197 -0.10 -9.85 15.17
N GLU A 198 -1.42 -9.81 15.37
CA GLU A 198 -2.13 -10.62 16.35
C GLU A 198 -2.61 -11.97 15.77
N ASP A 199 -2.99 -11.98 14.49
CA ASP A 199 -3.53 -13.14 13.80
C ASP A 199 -3.10 -13.15 12.33
N SER A 200 -3.02 -14.35 11.73
CA SER A 200 -2.87 -14.52 10.30
C SER A 200 -4.06 -15.25 9.68
N PHE A 201 -4.44 -14.84 8.48
CA PHE A 201 -5.57 -15.41 7.75
C PHE A 201 -5.20 -15.67 6.29
N SER A 202 -5.78 -16.74 5.74
CA SER A 202 -5.80 -17.00 4.31
C SER A 202 -7.17 -16.59 3.77
N ILE A 203 -7.19 -15.96 2.59
CA ILE A 203 -8.43 -15.55 1.92
C ILE A 203 -8.69 -16.35 0.63
N SER A 204 -7.88 -17.38 0.38
CA SER A 204 -7.93 -18.21 -0.82
C SER A 204 -7.19 -19.52 -0.59
N GLN A 205 -7.73 -20.62 -1.12
CA GLN A 205 -7.04 -21.91 -1.16
C GLN A 205 -5.86 -21.91 -2.15
N TYR A 206 -5.83 -20.94 -3.06
CA TYR A 206 -4.78 -20.77 -4.06
C TYR A 206 -3.85 -19.61 -3.70
N PRO A 207 -2.54 -19.71 -4.03
CA PRO A 207 -1.62 -18.57 -3.94
C PRO A 207 -2.16 -17.37 -4.71
N LEU A 208 -2.18 -16.20 -4.07
CA LEU A 208 -2.58 -14.95 -4.69
C LEU A 208 -1.37 -14.04 -4.88
N SER A 209 -1.39 -13.24 -5.94
CA SER A 209 -0.49 -12.08 -5.99
C SER A 209 -0.89 -11.08 -4.90
N ALA A 210 0.08 -10.29 -4.43
CA ALA A 210 -0.18 -9.26 -3.44
C ALA A 210 -1.20 -8.22 -3.96
N ALA A 211 -1.15 -7.89 -5.26
CA ALA A 211 -2.08 -6.97 -5.89
C ALA A 211 -3.52 -7.52 -5.92
N LEU A 212 -3.69 -8.81 -6.22
CA LEU A 212 -5.00 -9.45 -6.18
C LEU A 212 -5.54 -9.55 -4.75
N THR A 213 -4.66 -9.79 -3.77
CA THR A 213 -5.00 -9.76 -2.35
C THR A 213 -5.52 -8.37 -1.95
N CYS A 214 -4.81 -7.30 -2.34
CA CYS A 214 -5.24 -5.92 -2.11
C CYS A 214 -6.62 -5.62 -2.73
N SER A 215 -6.84 -6.07 -3.97
CA SER A 215 -8.12 -5.89 -4.67
C SER A 215 -9.26 -6.63 -3.96
N LYS A 216 -9.08 -7.89 -3.58
CA LYS A 216 -10.09 -8.67 -2.84
C LYS A 216 -10.45 -8.06 -1.49
N LEU A 217 -9.45 -7.54 -0.77
CA LEU A 217 -9.66 -6.82 0.49
C LEU A 217 -10.48 -5.56 0.24
N CYS A 218 -10.08 -4.70 -0.71
CA CYS A 218 -10.81 -3.47 -0.99
C CYS A 218 -12.27 -3.76 -1.36
N SER A 219 -12.53 -4.69 -2.28
CA SER A 219 -13.89 -5.03 -2.71
C SER A 219 -14.76 -5.55 -1.58
N ALA A 220 -14.22 -6.37 -0.68
CA ALA A 220 -14.99 -6.88 0.44
C ALA A 220 -15.32 -5.81 1.48
N PHE A 221 -14.38 -4.90 1.74
CA PHE A 221 -14.59 -3.75 2.61
C PHE A 221 -15.57 -2.75 2.00
N GLU A 222 -15.51 -2.53 0.68
CA GLU A 222 -16.47 -1.71 -0.07
C GLU A 222 -17.88 -2.25 0.07
N GLU A 223 -18.08 -3.54 -0.19
CA GLU A 223 -19.38 -4.20 -0.07
C GLU A 223 -19.93 -4.11 1.36
N ALA A 224 -19.09 -4.43 2.36
CA ALA A 224 -19.50 -4.42 3.76
C ALA A 224 -19.80 -3.00 4.28
N TRP A 225 -19.15 -1.97 3.72
CA TRP A 225 -19.33 -0.58 4.13
C TRP A 225 -20.26 0.23 3.24
N GLY A 226 -20.87 -0.38 2.22
CA GLY A 226 -21.82 0.28 1.32
C GLY A 226 -21.17 1.32 0.40
N VAL A 227 -19.92 1.10 -0.02
CA VAL A 227 -19.21 1.95 -0.97
C VAL A 227 -19.42 1.37 -2.38
N HIS A 228 -20.04 2.14 -3.28
CA HIS A 228 -20.38 1.73 -4.64
C HIS A 228 -19.93 2.77 -5.68
#